data_AF-A0A520KKV3-F1
#
_entry.id   AF-A0A520KKV3-F1
#
_cell.length_a   1.000
_cell.length_b   1.000
_cell.length_c   1.000
_cell.angle_alpha   90.00
_cell.angle_beta   90.00
_cell.angle_gamma   90.00
#
_symmetry.space_group_name_H-M   'P 1'
#
loop_
_entity.id
_entity.type
_entity.pdbx_description
1 polymer ?
#
loop_
_entity_poly.entity_id
_entity_poly.type
_entity_poly.pdbx_seq_one_letter_code
_entity_poly.pdbx_strand_id
1 'polypeptide(L)'
;MANITLSIPDWLYKLIKKYGILNWFEIARSAMIREVLSIKAEKEGLRREELLLLMEMEGIDLPEKKKVSISEEKLQARMKERERRRLERLKKVGL
;
A
#
# COMPACT_ATOMS: atom_id res chain seq x y z
N MET A 1 -5.32 -21.35 -2.04
CA MET A 1 -6.10 -20.10 -1.84
C MET A 1 -7.20 -20.39 -0.85
N ALA A 2 -7.57 -19.41 -0.01
CA ALA A 2 -8.71 -19.55 0.88
C ALA A 2 -10.00 -19.13 0.16
N ASN A 3 -11.08 -19.88 0.38
CA ASN A 3 -12.40 -19.54 -0.14
C ASN A 3 -13.19 -18.81 0.95
N ILE A 4 -13.82 -17.71 0.58
CA ILE A 4 -14.69 -16.93 1.47
C ILE A 4 -16.08 -16.94 0.86
N THR A 5 -17.08 -17.30 1.66
CA THR A 5 -18.50 -17.19 1.30
C THR A 5 -19.11 -16.04 2.07
N LEU A 6 -19.78 -15.12 1.37
CA LEU A 6 -20.37 -13.91 1.94
C LEU A 6 -21.88 -13.90 1.65
N SER A 7 -22.67 -13.71 2.70
CA SER A 7 -24.08 -13.35 2.55
C SER A 7 -24.19 -11.86 2.25
N ILE A 8 -24.99 -11.50 1.25
CA ILE A 8 -25.23 -10.11 0.88
C ILE A 8 -26.72 -9.77 1.03
N PRO A 9 -27.05 -8.51 1.34
CA PRO A 9 -28.45 -8.07 1.38
C PRO A 9 -29.17 -8.25 0.03
N ASP A 10 -30.47 -8.54 0.08
CA ASP A 10 -31.30 -8.78 -1.12
C ASP A 10 -31.26 -7.63 -2.13
N TRP A 11 -31.22 -6.38 -1.65
CA TRP A 11 -31.16 -5.21 -2.53
C TRP A 11 -29.86 -5.17 -3.34
N LEU A 12 -28.75 -5.58 -2.73
CA LEU A 12 -27.44 -5.63 -3.39
C LEU A 12 -27.39 -6.79 -4.37
N TYR A 13 -27.95 -7.95 -4.01
CA TYR A 13 -28.07 -9.07 -4.92
C TYR A 13 -28.87 -8.70 -6.19
N LYS A 14 -29.97 -7.95 -6.03
CA LYS A 14 -30.77 -7.45 -7.16
C LYS A 14 -29.94 -6.54 -8.08
N LEU A 15 -29.10 -5.66 -7.51
CA LEU A 15 -28.20 -4.80 -8.29
C LEU A 15 -27.13 -5.61 -9.03
N ILE A 16 -26.49 -6.55 -8.34
CA ILE A 16 -25.49 -7.45 -8.93
C ILE A 16 -26.07 -8.20 -10.12
N LYS A 17 -27.27 -8.76 -9.95
CA LYS A 17 -27.98 -9.47 -11.02
C LYS A 17 -28.33 -8.54 -12.19
N LYS A 18 -28.73 -7.30 -11.91
CA LYS A 18 -29.05 -6.29 -12.93
C LYS A 18 -27.84 -5.97 -13.83
N TYR A 19 -26.64 -5.90 -13.27
CA TYR A 19 -25.41 -5.70 -14.02
C TYR A 19 -24.55 -6.98 -14.05
N GLY A 20 -25.17 -8.12 -14.40
CA GLY A 20 -24.52 -9.43 -14.39
C GLY A 20 -23.37 -9.62 -15.39
N ILE A 21 -23.12 -8.64 -16.28
CA ILE A 21 -21.99 -8.65 -17.22
C ILE A 21 -20.64 -8.39 -16.53
N LEU A 22 -20.66 -7.82 -15.33
CA LEU A 22 -19.47 -7.48 -14.57
C LEU A 22 -18.99 -8.67 -13.73
N ASN A 23 -17.67 -8.79 -13.56
CA ASN A 23 -17.09 -9.78 -12.66
C ASN A 23 -17.15 -9.29 -11.20
N TRP A 24 -18.30 -9.50 -10.56
CA TRP A 24 -18.55 -9.06 -9.20
C TRP A 24 -17.63 -9.69 -8.14
N PHE A 25 -17.09 -10.88 -8.39
CA PHE A 25 -16.11 -11.49 -7.50
C PHE A 25 -14.80 -10.72 -7.51
N GLU A 26 -14.33 -10.30 -8.68
CA GLU A 26 -13.09 -9.52 -8.79
C GLU A 26 -13.27 -8.10 -8.22
N ILE A 27 -14.44 -7.50 -8.44
CA ILE A 27 -14.81 -6.22 -7.82
C ILE A 27 -14.79 -6.34 -6.29
N ALA A 28 -15.43 -7.37 -5.74
CA ALA A 28 -15.45 -7.60 -4.30
C ALA A 28 -14.05 -7.86 -3.74
N ARG A 29 -13.24 -8.67 -4.43
CA ARG A 29 -11.84 -8.91 -4.07
C ARG A 29 -11.05 -7.60 -4.04
N SER A 30 -11.15 -6.80 -5.09
CA SER A 30 -10.43 -5.53 -5.21
C SER A 30 -10.84 -4.56 -4.10
N ALA A 31 -12.14 -4.44 -3.82
CA ALA A 31 -12.64 -3.62 -2.73
C ALA A 31 -12.10 -4.08 -1.35
N MET A 32 -12.09 -5.39 -1.09
CA MET A 32 -11.54 -5.94 0.16
C MET A 32 -10.04 -5.66 0.31
N ILE A 33 -9.26 -5.86 -0.76
CA ILE A 33 -7.80 -5.58 -0.74
C ILE A 33 -7.56 -4.10 -0.45
N ARG A 34 -8.26 -3.20 -1.13
CA ARG A 34 -8.11 -1.75 -0.94
C ARG A 34 -8.37 -1.35 0.51
N GLU A 35 -9.46 -1.83 1.09
CA GLU A 35 -9.83 -1.50 2.46
C GLU A 35 -8.80 -2.01 3.48
N VAL A 36 -8.35 -3.26 3.33
CA VAL A 36 -7.32 -3.84 4.21
C VAL A 36 -6.02 -3.06 4.15
N LEU A 37 -5.59 -2.67 2.94
CA LEU A 37 -4.38 -1.86 2.78
C LEU A 37 -4.55 -0.45 3.33
N SER A 38 -5.73 0.16 3.21
CA SER A 38 -6.03 1.46 3.81
C SER A 38 -5.87 1.41 5.34
N ILE A 39 -6.51 0.43 5.98
CA ILE A 39 -6.41 0.21 7.43
C ILE A 39 -4.95 0.00 7.85
N LYS A 40 -4.19 -0.77 7.07
CA LYS A 40 -2.78 -1.03 7.33
C LYS A 40 -1.94 0.24 7.20
N ALA A 41 -2.17 1.05 6.17
CA ALA A 41 -1.47 2.31 5.96
C ALA A 41 -1.62 3.25 7.17
N GLU A 42 -2.83 3.33 7.72
CA GLU A 42 -3.13 4.17 8.88
C GLU A 42 -2.45 3.68 10.17
N LYS A 43 -2.39 2.37 10.40
CA LYS A 43 -1.94 1.80 11.68
C LYS A 43 -0.46 1.42 11.71
N GLU A 44 0.06 0.91 10.61
CA GLU A 44 1.39 0.27 10.52
C GLU A 44 2.27 0.90 9.43
N GLY A 45 1.66 1.61 8.47
CA GLY A 45 2.29 2.03 7.23
C GLY A 45 2.32 0.90 6.19
N LEU A 46 2.49 1.30 4.92
CA LEU A 46 2.53 0.36 3.79
C LEU A 46 3.96 -0.07 3.45
N ARG A 47 4.12 -1.34 3.12
CA ARG A 47 5.31 -1.84 2.42
C ARG A 47 5.30 -1.34 0.98
N ARG A 48 6.48 -1.37 0.35
CA ARG A 48 6.63 -0.92 -1.03
C ARG A 48 5.72 -1.70 -1.99
N GLU A 49 5.64 -3.02 -1.86
CA GLU A 49 4.81 -3.88 -2.70
C GLU A 49 3.31 -3.54 -2.55
N GLU A 50 2.87 -3.27 -1.33
CA GLU A 50 1.49 -2.91 -1.01
C GLU A 50 1.10 -1.54 -1.58
N LEU A 51 2.03 -0.58 -1.52
CA LEU A 51 1.87 0.71 -2.17
C LEU A 51 1.80 0.58 -3.70
N LEU A 52 2.68 -0.24 -4.29
CA LEU A 52 2.67 -0.49 -5.73
C LEU A 52 1.34 -1.11 -6.17
N LEU A 53 0.82 -2.08 -5.42
CA LEU A 53 -0.47 -2.70 -5.67
C LEU A 53 -1.62 -1.69 -5.62
N LEU A 54 -1.64 -0.79 -4.62
CA LEU A 54 -2.64 0.28 -4.57
C LEU A 54 -2.55 1.21 -5.79
N MET A 55 -1.34 1.57 -6.22
CA MET A 55 -1.15 2.42 -7.40
C MET A 55 -1.65 1.74 -8.68
N GLU A 56 -1.38 0.44 -8.84
CA GLU A 56 -1.89 -0.36 -9.95
C GLU A 56 -3.42 -0.40 -9.97
N MET A 57 -4.05 -0.61 -8.82
CA MET A 57 -5.52 -0.64 -8.68
C MET A 57 -6.18 0.72 -9.00
N GLU A 58 -5.51 1.83 -8.68
CA GLU A 58 -6.00 3.19 -9.00
C GLU A 58 -5.63 3.65 -10.42
N GLY A 59 -5.00 2.78 -11.23
CA GLY A 59 -4.55 3.13 -12.58
C GLY A 59 -3.48 4.23 -12.60
N ILE A 60 -2.72 4.36 -11.51
CA ILE A 60 -1.63 5.32 -11.40
C ILE A 60 -0.38 4.68 -11.98
N ASP A 61 -0.03 5.08 -13.20
CA ASP A 61 1.23 4.70 -13.81
C ASP A 61 2.40 5.24 -12.98
N LEU A 62 3.20 4.32 -12.44
CA LEU A 62 4.47 4.70 -11.87
C LEU A 62 5.40 5.13 -13.00
N PRO A 63 6.15 6.23 -12.85
CA PRO A 63 7.34 6.37 -13.67
C PRO A 63 8.16 5.11 -13.41
N GLU A 64 8.43 4.34 -14.48
CA GLU A 64 9.42 3.26 -14.44
C GLU A 64 10.56 3.77 -13.58
N LYS A 65 10.99 2.97 -12.60
CA LYS A 65 12.24 3.25 -11.91
C LYS A 65 13.30 3.37 -13.01
N LYS A 66 13.57 4.58 -13.47
CA LYS A 66 14.94 4.99 -13.69
C LYS A 66 15.59 4.59 -12.39
N LYS A 67 16.36 3.51 -12.41
CA LYS A 67 17.39 3.26 -11.42
C LYS A 67 18.23 4.52 -11.49
N VAL A 68 17.84 5.55 -10.74
CA VAL A 68 18.74 6.63 -10.42
C VAL A 68 19.78 5.88 -9.62
N SER A 69 20.92 5.59 -10.27
CA SER A 69 22.11 5.12 -9.59
C SER A 69 22.48 6.24 -8.63
N ILE A 70 21.86 6.23 -7.46
CA ILE A 70 22.32 7.04 -6.36
C ILE A 70 23.69 6.45 -6.06
N SER A 71 24.76 7.18 -6.39
CA SER A 71 26.13 6.78 -6.04
C SER A 71 26.13 6.32 -4.58
N GLU A 72 26.81 5.21 -4.28
CA GLU A 72 26.93 4.69 -2.92
C GLU A 72 27.38 5.78 -1.94
N GLU A 73 28.16 6.74 -2.40
CA GLU A 73 28.62 7.92 -1.65
C GLU A 73 27.44 8.78 -1.15
N LYS A 74 26.41 9.00 -1.98
CA LYS A 74 25.20 9.75 -1.60
C LYS A 74 24.34 8.96 -0.60
N LEU A 75 24.31 7.64 -0.71
CA LEU A 75 23.65 6.76 0.26
C LEU A 75 24.36 6.79 1.61
N GLN A 76 25.70 6.67 1.60
CA GLN A 76 26.52 6.76 2.80
C GLN A 76 26.42 8.12 3.48
N ALA A 77 26.42 9.22 2.71
CA ALA A 77 26.23 10.57 3.25
C ALA A 77 24.87 10.71 3.97
N ARG A 78 23.79 10.21 3.36
CA ARG A 78 22.46 10.21 3.99
C ARG A 78 22.39 9.35 5.25
N MET A 79 23.07 8.21 5.28
CA MET A 79 23.15 7.37 6.48
C MET A 79 23.92 8.06 7.60
N LYS A 80 25.08 8.65 7.30
CA LYS A 80 25.87 9.42 8.27
C LYS A 80 25.09 10.60 8.84
N GLU A 81 24.33 11.30 8.01
CA GLU A 81 23.51 12.43 8.46
C GLU A 81 22.35 11.97 9.37
N ARG A 82 21.70 10.85 9.06
CA ARG A 82 20.68 10.25 9.93
C ARG A 82 21.26 9.83 11.27
N GLU A 83 22.42 9.18 11.27
CA GLU A 83 23.10 8.75 12.50
C GLU A 83 23.54 9.95 13.35
N ARG A 84 24.05 11.01 12.71
CA ARG A 84 24.38 12.26 13.39
C ARG A 84 23.16 12.88 14.05
N ARG A 85 22.03 12.98 13.35
CA ARG A 85 20.76 13.47 13.92
C ARG A 85 20.27 12.60 15.08
N ARG A 86 20.47 11.28 15.01
CA ARG A 86 20.13 10.34 16.09
C ARG A 86 20.98 10.59 17.33
N LEU A 87 22.30 10.73 17.16
CA LEU A 87 23.23 11.03 18.24
C LEU A 87 22.96 12.41 18.86
N GLU A 88 22.66 13.43 18.06
CA GLU A 88 22.29 14.76 18.56
C GLU A 88 20.99 14.72 19.38
N ARG A 89 20.02 13.89 18.98
CA ARG A 89 18.79 13.67 19.77
C ARG A 89 19.09 12.92 21.08
N LEU A 90 19.93 11.89 21.05
CA LEU A 90 20.31 11.14 22.25
C LEU A 90 21.06 12.04 23.26
N LYS A 91 21.98 12.89 22.79
CA LYS A 91 22.67 13.88 23.63
C LYS A 91 21.72 14.90 24.25
N LYS A 92 20.63 15.28 23.56
CA LYS A 92 19.60 16.18 24.11
C LYS A 92 18.70 15.52 25.16
N VAL A 93 18.61 14.19 25.17
CA VAL A 93 17.75 13.42 26.08
C VAL A 93 18.53 12.89 27.30
N GLY A 94 19.84 13.14 27.39
CA GLY A 94 20.62 12.92 28.61
C GLY A 94 20.97 11.45 28.89
N LEU A 95 21.46 10.73 27.87
CA LEU A 95 22.21 9.47 28.02
C LEU A 95 23.63 9.65 27.48
#